data_AF-A0A0A9XTJ2-F1
#
_entry.id   AF-A0A0A9XTJ2-F1
#
_cell.length_a   1.000
_cell.length_b   1.000
_cell.length_c   1.000
_cell.angle_alpha   90.00
_cell.angle_beta   90.00
_cell.angle_gamma   90.00
#
_symmetry.space_group_name_H-M   'P 1'
#
loop_
_entity.id
_entity.type
_entity.pdbx_description
1 polymer ?
#
loop_
_entity_poly.entity_id
_entity_poly.type
_entity_poly.pdbx_seq_one_letter_code
_entity_poly.pdbx_strand_id
1 'polypeptide(L)'
;MYDSQHFTLRTLQSPTSKDFRNIFLFIVQKIDKNFILSEKQYEDDIRNTLRLLGYPITVHRTTLQSIGSPHSLPALLGILEWLVHMVILMDTTLHSDSSLCTYIRKDYSEFFEEEMSDRCFFEYMSLFYNNWMVRRGEEMQLEPDLLHAIDNNRHQIENEIENIKKKIK
;
A
#
# COMPACT_ATOMS: atom_id res chain seq x y z
N MET A 1 21.14 2.16 6.27
CA MET A 1 21.97 2.94 7.21
C MET A 1 21.75 4.40 6.82
N TYR A 2 20.74 5.06 7.37
CA TYR A 2 20.46 6.46 7.05
C TYR A 2 21.34 7.31 7.95
N ASP A 3 22.26 8.08 7.39
CA ASP A 3 22.96 9.13 8.14
C ASP A 3 21.89 10.08 8.70
N SER A 4 21.82 10.18 10.03
CA SER A 4 20.92 11.08 10.73
C SER A 4 21.34 12.52 10.49
N GLN A 5 21.00 13.08 9.33
CA GLN A 5 21.08 14.50 9.09
C GLN A 5 20.14 15.19 10.11
N HIS A 6 20.72 15.83 11.12
CA HIS A 6 19.97 16.56 12.12
C HIS A 6 19.36 17.82 11.48
N PHE A 7 18.11 17.74 11.05
CA PHE A 7 17.34 18.91 10.62
C PHE A 7 17.00 19.75 11.85
N THR A 8 17.54 20.96 11.93
CA THR A 8 17.17 21.94 12.96
C THR A 8 16.15 22.92 12.41
N LEU A 9 15.38 23.59 13.27
CA LEU A 9 14.43 24.64 12.85
C LEU A 9 15.12 25.73 12.00
N ARG A 10 16.41 25.98 12.25
CA ARG A 10 17.22 26.92 11.47
C ARG A 10 17.49 26.44 10.04
N THR A 11 17.59 25.14 9.83
CA THR A 11 17.73 24.52 8.50
C THR A 11 16.45 24.68 7.67
N LEU A 12 15.27 24.75 8.30
CA LEU A 12 13.99 24.97 7.62
C LEU A 12 13.71 26.45 7.31
N GLN A 13 14.35 27.39 8.02
CA GLN A 13 14.22 28.83 7.77
C GLN A 13 14.97 29.29 6.51
N SER A 14 16.03 28.59 6.12
CA SER A 14 16.80 28.87 4.91
C SER A 14 17.44 27.57 4.38
N PRO A 15 16.65 26.63 3.85
CA PRO A 15 17.16 25.36 3.37
C PRO A 15 18.02 25.56 2.13
N THR A 16 19.10 24.78 2.01
CA THR A 16 19.82 24.68 0.74
C THR A 16 19.02 23.81 -0.24
N SER A 17 19.33 23.89 -1.53
CA SER A 17 18.74 22.98 -2.53
C SER A 17 18.96 21.51 -2.15
N LYS A 18 20.13 21.18 -1.60
CA LYS A 18 20.44 19.83 -1.12
C LYS A 18 19.54 19.42 0.06
N ASP A 19 19.33 20.32 1.02
CA ASP A 19 18.48 20.04 2.19
C ASP A 19 17.03 19.78 1.75
N PHE A 20 16.48 20.63 0.88
CA PHE A 20 15.13 20.42 0.35
C PHE A 20 15.00 19.08 -0.37
N ARG A 21 15.95 18.73 -1.24
CA ARG A 21 15.95 17.44 -1.96
C ARG A 21 16.01 16.25 -1.00
N ASN A 22 16.84 16.34 0.04
CA ASN A 22 16.96 15.27 1.03
C ASN A 22 15.68 15.11 1.86
N ILE A 23 15.05 16.21 2.27
CA ILE A 23 13.77 16.18 3.00
C ILE A 23 12.66 15.63 2.10
N PHE A 24 12.55 16.12 0.86
CA PHE A 24 11.58 15.64 -0.11
C PHE A 24 11.74 14.13 -0.34
N LEU A 25 12.97 13.67 -0.62
CA LEU A 25 13.28 12.26 -0.84
C LEU A 25 12.89 11.42 0.39
N PHE A 26 13.25 11.88 1.59
CA PHE A 26 12.90 11.18 2.83
C PHE A 26 11.39 10.99 3.00
N ILE A 27 10.60 12.03 2.74
CA ILE A 27 9.14 11.96 2.87
C ILE A 27 8.54 11.05 1.79
N VAL A 28 8.95 11.23 0.52
CA VAL A 28 8.44 10.40 -0.59
C VAL A 28 8.80 8.92 -0.39
N GLN A 29 9.94 8.60 0.21
CA GLN A 29 10.31 7.22 0.54
C GLN A 29 9.44 6.56 1.62
N LYS A 30 8.61 7.33 2.34
CA LYS A 30 7.55 6.77 3.19
C LYS A 30 6.36 6.28 2.36
N ILE A 31 6.12 6.90 1.21
CA ILE A 31 5.07 6.54 0.26
C ILE A 31 5.55 5.40 -0.66
N ASP A 32 6.73 5.58 -1.27
CA ASP A 32 7.37 4.60 -2.15
C ASP A 32 8.83 4.36 -1.72
N LYS A 33 9.07 3.23 -1.06
CA LYS A 33 10.39 2.84 -0.52
C LYS A 33 11.48 2.73 -1.60
N ASN A 34 11.12 2.54 -2.87
CA ASN A 34 12.05 2.36 -3.97
C ASN A 34 12.29 3.65 -4.77
N PHE A 35 11.69 4.77 -4.35
CA PHE A 35 11.85 6.04 -5.05
C PHE A 35 13.29 6.55 -4.96
N ILE A 36 13.85 6.94 -6.11
CA ILE A 36 15.18 7.51 -6.27
C ILE A 36 15.04 8.82 -7.03
N LEU A 37 15.67 9.87 -6.51
CA LEU A 37 15.69 11.19 -7.14
C LEU A 37 16.94 11.34 -8.02
N SER A 38 16.79 11.72 -9.29
CA SER A 38 17.91 11.95 -10.20
C SER A 38 18.70 13.19 -9.81
N GLU A 39 20.02 13.09 -9.64
CA GLU A 39 20.87 14.25 -9.33
C GLU A 39 20.86 15.33 -10.44
N LYS A 40 20.66 14.93 -11.70
CA LYS A 40 20.73 15.84 -12.86
C LYS A 40 19.39 16.43 -13.27
N GLN A 41 18.29 15.74 -12.99
CA GLN A 41 16.93 16.11 -13.43
C GLN A 41 15.94 16.13 -12.26
N TYR A 42 16.43 16.36 -11.03
CA TYR A 42 15.61 16.35 -9.83
C TYR A 42 14.41 17.29 -9.92
N GLU A 43 14.49 18.42 -10.63
CA GLU A 43 13.34 19.33 -10.76
C GLU A 43 12.20 18.70 -11.55
N ASP A 44 12.51 17.93 -12.59
CA ASP A 44 11.51 17.24 -13.41
C ASP A 44 10.92 16.06 -12.64
N ASP A 45 11.77 15.30 -11.92
CA ASP A 45 11.34 14.21 -11.05
C ASP A 45 10.40 14.70 -9.95
N ILE A 46 10.76 15.76 -9.23
CA ILE A 46 9.92 16.34 -8.16
C ILE A 46 8.55 16.75 -8.72
N ARG A 47 8.51 17.45 -9.86
CA ARG A 47 7.24 17.84 -10.48
C ARG A 47 6.41 16.63 -10.91
N ASN A 48 7.05 15.63 -11.50
CA ASN A 48 6.38 14.41 -11.94
C ASN A 48 5.79 13.64 -10.77
N THR A 49 6.56 13.47 -9.69
CA THR A 49 6.11 12.82 -8.45
C THR A 49 4.95 13.59 -7.83
N LEU A 50 5.03 14.91 -7.70
CA LEU A 50 3.93 15.72 -7.16
C LEU A 50 2.65 15.61 -8.01
N ARG A 51 2.78 15.62 -9.33
CA ARG A 51 1.64 15.41 -10.24
C ARG A 51 1.04 14.01 -10.10
N LEU A 52 1.87 12.98 -9.97
CA LEU A 52 1.42 11.60 -9.79
C LEU A 52 0.67 11.42 -8.46
N LEU A 53 1.15 12.09 -7.40
CA LEU A 53 0.49 12.09 -6.09
C LEU A 53 -0.77 12.98 -6.05
N GLY A 54 -1.08 13.72 -7.12
CA GLY A 54 -2.27 14.57 -7.19
C GLY A 54 -2.12 15.92 -6.47
N TYR A 55 -0.89 16.46 -6.38
CA TYR A 55 -0.66 17.79 -5.79
C TYR A 55 -1.47 18.87 -6.55
N PRO A 56 -2.30 19.66 -5.86
CA PRO A 56 -3.30 20.51 -6.52
C PRO A 56 -2.72 21.79 -7.17
N ILE A 57 -1.49 22.17 -6.85
CA ILE A 57 -0.88 23.42 -7.31
C ILE A 57 0.22 23.11 -8.32
N THR A 58 0.27 23.85 -9.43
CA THR A 58 1.33 23.67 -10.42
C THR A 58 2.66 24.19 -9.86
N VAL A 59 3.67 23.33 -9.81
CA VAL A 59 5.04 23.69 -9.41
C VAL A 59 5.86 24.02 -10.64
N HIS A 60 6.42 25.22 -10.71
CA HIS A 60 7.30 25.62 -11.81
C HIS A 60 8.76 25.26 -11.53
N ARG A 61 9.54 25.01 -12.59
CA ARG A 61 10.97 24.71 -12.49
C ARG A 61 11.76 25.83 -11.79
N THR A 62 11.39 27.09 -12.04
CA THR A 62 12.00 28.27 -11.42
C THR A 62 11.86 28.27 -9.90
N THR A 63 10.72 27.82 -9.37
CA THR A 63 10.49 27.67 -7.91
C THR A 63 11.49 26.70 -7.29
N LEU A 64 11.80 25.59 -7.99
CA LEU A 64 12.76 24.57 -7.57
C LEU A 64 14.23 24.97 -7.80
N GLN A 65 14.49 25.91 -8.72
CA GLN A 65 15.84 26.45 -8.91
C GLN A 65 16.20 27.51 -7.86
N SER A 66 15.20 28.16 -7.27
CA SER A 66 15.38 29.24 -6.30
C SER A 66 15.12 28.81 -4.86
N ILE A 67 15.46 27.58 -4.44
CA ILE A 67 15.06 27.00 -3.13
C ILE A 67 15.43 27.85 -1.90
N GLY A 68 16.49 28.66 -1.97
CA GLY A 68 16.90 29.56 -0.89
C GLY A 68 16.32 30.99 -0.96
N SER A 69 15.44 31.29 -1.92
CA SER A 69 14.88 32.64 -2.06
C SER A 69 13.68 32.85 -1.13
N PRO A 70 13.53 34.03 -0.49
CA PRO A 70 12.40 34.32 0.39
C PRO A 70 11.02 34.19 -0.28
N HIS A 71 10.95 34.34 -1.61
CA HIS A 71 9.71 34.30 -2.37
C HIS A 71 9.26 32.89 -2.77
N SER A 72 10.19 31.95 -2.94
CA SER A 72 9.88 30.55 -3.29
C SER A 72 9.74 29.65 -2.06
N LEU A 73 10.36 30.02 -0.94
CA LEU A 73 10.35 29.23 0.29
C LEU A 73 8.93 28.89 0.79
N PRO A 74 7.95 29.82 0.80
CA PRO A 74 6.60 29.48 1.24
C PRO A 74 5.95 28.39 0.38
N ALA A 75 6.14 28.45 -0.95
CA ALA A 75 5.61 27.43 -1.86
C ALA A 75 6.27 26.07 -1.63
N LEU A 76 7.58 26.05 -1.41
CA LEU A 76 8.35 24.82 -1.16
C LEU A 76 8.00 24.18 0.19
N LEU A 77 7.82 24.99 1.23
CA LEU A 77 7.35 24.50 2.53
C LEU A 77 5.92 23.96 2.42
N GLY A 78 5.04 24.61 1.67
CA GLY A 78 3.69 24.10 1.43
C GLY A 78 3.67 22.76 0.69
N ILE A 79 4.64 22.51 -0.20
CA ILE A 79 4.83 21.19 -0.82
C ILE A 79 5.21 20.15 0.23
N LEU A 80 6.19 20.44 1.08
CA LEU A 80 6.65 19.50 2.12
C LEU A 80 5.56 19.21 3.15
N GLU A 81 4.84 20.23 3.60
CA GLU A 81 3.70 20.10 4.51
C GLU A 81 2.61 19.20 3.90
N TRP A 82 2.25 19.43 2.65
CA TRP A 82 1.27 18.61 1.96
C TRP A 82 1.70 17.14 1.86
N LEU A 83 2.99 16.88 1.56
CA LEU A 83 3.52 15.52 1.53
C LEU A 83 3.48 14.85 2.90
N VAL A 84 3.77 15.58 3.98
CA VAL A 84 3.64 15.06 5.35
C VAL A 84 2.20 14.69 5.66
N HIS A 85 1.23 15.54 5.31
CA HIS A 85 -0.19 15.22 5.48
C HIS A 85 -0.59 13.98 4.67
N MET A 86 -0.09 13.82 3.45
CA MET A 86 -0.33 12.61 2.65
C MET A 86 0.19 11.34 3.34
N VAL A 87 1.41 11.37 3.90
CA VAL A 87 1.97 10.23 4.65
C VAL A 87 1.11 9.90 5.88
N ILE A 88 0.73 10.91 6.65
CA ILE A 88 -0.13 10.72 7.84
C ILE A 88 -1.47 10.10 7.45
N LEU A 89 -2.11 10.60 6.39
CA LEU A 89 -3.37 10.05 5.90
C LEU A 89 -3.21 8.58 5.49
N MET A 90 -2.18 8.25 4.71
CA MET A 90 -1.91 6.87 4.31
C MET A 90 -1.73 5.95 5.52
N ASP A 91 -0.90 6.33 6.49
CA ASP A 91 -0.68 5.54 7.71
C ASP A 91 -1.99 5.34 8.48
N THR A 92 -2.81 6.39 8.65
CA THR A 92 -4.10 6.26 9.34
C THR A 92 -5.08 5.32 8.63
N THR A 93 -5.17 5.39 7.29
CA THR A 93 -6.04 4.51 6.51
C THR A 93 -5.57 3.06 6.50
N LEU A 94 -4.26 2.82 6.44
CA LEU A 94 -3.69 1.47 6.44
C LEU A 94 -3.85 0.79 7.81
N HIS A 95 -3.78 1.54 8.90
CA HIS A 95 -3.92 0.99 10.24
C HIS A 95 -5.38 0.71 10.64
N SER A 96 -6.36 1.40 10.07
CA SER A 96 -7.79 1.09 10.31
C SER A 96 -8.23 -0.24 9.69
N ASP A 97 -7.59 -0.69 8.61
CA ASP A 97 -7.94 -1.96 7.94
C ASP A 97 -7.24 -3.19 8.54
N SER A 98 -6.25 -2.99 9.43
CA SER A 98 -5.42 -4.08 9.98
C SER A 98 -6.17 -5.03 10.94
N SER A 99 -7.38 -4.67 11.39
CA SER A 99 -8.19 -5.50 12.28
C SER A 99 -8.72 -6.79 11.62
N LEU A 100 -8.72 -6.88 10.28
CA LEU A 100 -9.32 -8.02 9.56
C LEU A 100 -8.37 -9.21 9.36
N CYS A 101 -7.08 -8.99 9.05
CA CYS A 101 -6.11 -10.08 8.90
C CYS A 101 -5.90 -10.88 10.22
N THR A 102 -6.23 -10.27 11.36
CA THR A 102 -6.15 -10.92 12.67
C THR A 102 -7.36 -11.83 12.92
N TYR A 103 -8.50 -11.53 12.31
CA TYR A 103 -9.75 -12.28 12.46
C TYR A 103 -9.67 -13.64 11.77
N ILE A 104 -9.18 -13.65 10.53
CA ILE A 104 -9.05 -14.88 9.72
C ILE A 104 -8.10 -15.90 10.37
N ARG A 105 -7.02 -15.46 11.04
CA ARG A 105 -6.05 -16.37 11.66
C ARG A 105 -6.63 -17.22 12.81
N LYS A 106 -7.78 -16.86 13.38
CA LYS A 106 -8.36 -17.54 14.55
C LYS A 106 -9.53 -18.47 14.26
N ASP A 107 -10.16 -18.39 13.09
CA ASP A 107 -11.56 -18.84 12.92
C ASP A 107 -11.76 -19.75 11.69
N TYR A 108 -10.74 -20.52 11.29
CA TYR A 108 -10.86 -21.47 10.18
C TYR A 108 -11.52 -22.80 10.58
N SER A 109 -11.64 -23.11 11.88
CA SER A 109 -12.18 -24.39 12.34
C SER A 109 -13.70 -24.40 12.53
N GLU A 110 -14.35 -23.23 12.67
CA GLU A 110 -15.78 -23.15 13.05
C GLU A 110 -16.70 -22.61 11.94
N PHE A 111 -16.17 -22.10 10.83
CA PHE A 111 -16.97 -21.39 9.81
C PHE A 111 -17.44 -22.21 8.61
N PHE A 112 -17.14 -23.52 8.54
CA PHE A 112 -17.47 -24.33 7.37
C PHE A 112 -18.95 -24.75 7.24
N GLU A 113 -19.84 -24.19 8.06
CA GLU A 113 -21.29 -24.45 7.97
C GLU A 113 -22.07 -23.37 7.19
N GLU A 114 -21.50 -22.20 6.91
CA GLU A 114 -22.15 -21.12 6.15
C GLU A 114 -21.36 -20.74 4.88
N GLU A 115 -22.08 -20.30 3.83
CA GLU A 115 -21.49 -19.77 2.59
C GLU A 115 -20.39 -18.77 2.93
N MET A 116 -19.13 -19.17 2.71
CA MET A 116 -17.99 -18.31 2.95
C MET A 116 -18.14 -17.04 2.11
N SER A 117 -18.24 -15.87 2.75
CA SER A 117 -18.33 -14.59 2.04
C SER A 117 -17.20 -14.46 1.00
N ASP A 118 -17.49 -13.88 -0.16
CA ASP A 118 -16.52 -13.57 -1.22
C ASP A 118 -15.24 -12.92 -0.69
N ARG A 119 -15.37 -12.09 0.37
CA ARG A 119 -14.24 -11.44 1.04
C ARG A 119 -13.30 -12.44 1.73
N CYS A 120 -13.87 -13.38 2.48
CA CYS A 120 -13.10 -14.43 3.17
C CYS A 120 -12.44 -15.37 2.17
N PHE A 121 -13.15 -15.74 1.10
CA PHE A 121 -12.58 -16.52 -0.01
C PHE A 121 -11.38 -15.81 -0.65
N PHE A 122 -11.52 -14.52 -0.98
CA PHE A 122 -10.46 -13.74 -1.61
C PHE A 122 -9.23 -13.59 -0.71
N GLU A 123 -9.42 -13.36 0.59
CA GLU A 123 -8.31 -13.23 1.54
C GLU A 123 -7.57 -14.56 1.73
N TYR A 124 -8.31 -15.67 1.85
CA TYR A 124 -7.75 -17.02 1.85
C TYR A 124 -6.91 -17.29 0.59
N MET A 125 -7.49 -17.06 -0.59
CA MET A 125 -6.80 -17.27 -1.87
C MET A 125 -5.55 -16.38 -2.00
N SER A 126 -5.61 -15.15 -1.50
CA SER A 126 -4.49 -14.22 -1.49
C SER A 126 -3.35 -14.71 -0.58
N LEU A 127 -3.65 -15.23 0.61
CA LEU A 127 -2.67 -15.82 1.52
C LEU A 127 -2.03 -17.08 0.92
N PHE A 128 -2.84 -17.97 0.35
CA PHE A 128 -2.38 -19.16 -0.33
C PHE A 128 -1.42 -18.81 -1.48
N TYR A 129 -1.84 -17.89 -2.35
CA TYR A 129 -1.03 -17.45 -3.49
C TYR A 129 0.29 -16.81 -3.04
N ASN A 130 0.27 -15.94 -2.03
CA ASN A 130 1.48 -15.35 -1.47
C ASN A 130 2.45 -16.41 -0.96
N ASN A 131 1.96 -17.42 -0.23
CA ASN A 131 2.81 -18.50 0.26
C ASN A 131 3.35 -19.38 -0.88
N TRP A 132 2.54 -19.68 -1.90
CA TRP A 132 2.96 -20.41 -3.09
C TRP A 132 4.08 -19.65 -3.85
N MET A 133 3.92 -18.33 -4.01
CA MET A 133 4.92 -17.45 -4.64
C MET A 133 6.24 -17.44 -3.86
N VAL A 134 6.20 -17.35 -2.53
CA VAL A 134 7.41 -17.36 -1.67
C VAL A 134 8.14 -18.71 -1.75
N ARG A 135 7.40 -19.82 -1.85
CA ARG A 135 7.95 -21.18 -1.98
C ARG A 135 8.34 -21.56 -3.41
N ARG A 136 8.35 -20.61 -4.35
CA ARG A 136 8.69 -20.80 -5.78
C ARG A 136 7.92 -21.93 -6.45
N GLY A 137 6.65 -22.10 -6.10
CA GLY A 137 5.79 -23.07 -6.75
C GLY A 137 5.95 -24.52 -6.30
N GLU A 138 6.57 -24.78 -5.14
CA GLU A 138 6.38 -26.07 -4.46
C GLU A 138 4.88 -26.30 -4.20
N GLU A 139 4.39 -27.52 -4.49
CA GLU A 139 3.01 -27.91 -4.21
C GLU A 139 2.72 -27.72 -2.72
N MET A 140 1.89 -26.73 -2.42
CA MET A 140 1.32 -26.56 -1.10
C MET A 140 0.15 -27.51 -0.97
N GLN A 141 0.26 -28.50 -0.09
CA GLN A 141 -0.90 -29.30 0.29
C GLN A 141 -1.90 -28.37 0.96
N LEU A 142 -3.14 -28.37 0.46
CA LEU A 142 -4.25 -27.68 1.10
C LEU A 142 -4.34 -28.21 2.54
N GLU A 143 -4.56 -27.30 3.50
CA GLU A 143 -4.85 -27.67 4.88
C GLU A 143 -5.96 -28.74 4.89
N PRO A 144 -5.79 -29.88 5.61
CA PRO A 144 -6.70 -31.02 5.54
C PRO A 144 -8.17 -30.64 5.79
N ASP A 145 -8.40 -29.70 6.69
CA ASP A 145 -9.73 -29.24 7.08
C ASP A 145 -10.45 -28.50 5.93
N LEU A 146 -9.70 -27.76 5.12
CA LEU A 146 -10.24 -27.01 3.99
C LEU A 146 -10.50 -27.93 2.79
N LEU A 147 -9.66 -28.93 2.57
CA LEU A 147 -9.93 -29.96 1.57
C LEU A 147 -11.23 -30.71 1.91
N HIS A 148 -11.40 -31.08 3.19
CA HIS A 148 -12.60 -31.75 3.68
C HIS A 148 -13.87 -30.90 3.50
N ALA A 149 -13.78 -29.61 3.76
CA ALA A 149 -14.93 -28.72 3.55
C ALA A 149 -15.27 -28.48 2.07
N ILE A 150 -14.26 -28.38 1.20
CA ILE A 150 -14.49 -28.30 -0.26
C ILE A 150 -15.19 -29.57 -0.75
N ASP A 151 -14.74 -30.74 -0.29
CA ASP A 151 -15.35 -32.02 -0.66
C ASP A 151 -16.79 -32.15 -0.14
N ASN A 152 -17.07 -31.68 1.08
CA ASN A 152 -18.43 -31.65 1.63
C ASN A 152 -19.36 -30.72 0.83
N ASN A 153 -18.91 -29.51 0.52
CA ASN A 153 -19.68 -28.56 -0.30
C ASN A 153 -19.93 -29.12 -1.71
N ARG A 154 -18.93 -29.78 -2.30
CA ARG A 154 -19.09 -30.46 -3.59
C ARG A 154 -20.16 -31.53 -3.53
N HIS A 155 -20.16 -32.37 -2.49
CA HIS A 155 -21.18 -33.41 -2.32
C HIS A 155 -22.59 -32.83 -2.11
N GLN A 156 -22.73 -31.71 -1.40
CA GLN A 156 -24.02 -31.03 -1.27
C GLN A 156 -24.54 -30.53 -2.63
N ILE A 157 -23.69 -29.86 -3.42
CA ILE A 157 -24.06 -29.36 -4.75
C ILE A 157 -24.44 -30.52 -5.69
N GLU A 158 -23.71 -31.64 -5.66
CA GLU A 158 -24.03 -32.82 -6.47
C GLU A 158 -25.41 -33.39 -6.12
N ASN A 159 -25.75 -33.46 -4.83
CA ASN A 159 -27.06 -33.88 -4.36
C ASN A 159 -28.18 -32.92 -4.78
N GLU A 160 -27.94 -31.61 -4.73
CA GLU A 160 -28.90 -30.61 -5.20
C GLU A 160 -29.14 -30.71 -6.70
N ILE A 161 -28.09 -30.88 -7.50
CA ILE A 161 -28.19 -31.12 -8.94
C ILE A 161 -29.03 -32.35 -9.23
N GLU A 162 -28.85 -33.45 -8.48
CA GLU A 162 -29.62 -34.68 -8.67
C GLU A 162 -31.09 -34.49 -8.28
N ASN A 163 -31.36 -33.77 -7.20
CA ASN A 163 -32.72 -33.44 -6.76
C ASN A 163 -33.44 -32.53 -7.76
N ILE A 164 -32.75 -31.55 -8.34
CA ILE A 164 -33.31 -30.68 -9.38
C ILE A 164 -33.59 -31.48 -10.66
N LYS A 165 -32.68 -32.37 -11.07
CA LYS A 165 -32.90 -33.27 -12.21
C LYS A 165 -34.13 -34.17 -12.00
N LYS A 166 -34.37 -34.65 -10.79
CA LYS A 166 -35.57 -35.44 -10.43
C LYS A 166 -36.86 -34.61 -10.48
N LYS A 167 -36.81 -33.31 -10.16
CA LYS A 167 -37.98 -32.41 -10.22
C LYS A 167 -38.34 -31.93 -11.63
N ILE A 168 -37.40 -31.99 -12.57
CA ILE A 168 -37.61 -31.58 -13.97
C ILE A 168 -38.22 -32.72 -14.82
N LYS A 169 -38.22 -33.95 -14.30
CA LYS A 169 -38.78 -35.14 -14.97
C LYS A 169 -40.18 -35.45 -14.46
#